data_AF-A0A2D4NU93-F1
#
_entry.id   AF-A0A2D4NU93-F1
#
_cell.length_a   1.000
_cell.length_b   1.000
_cell.length_c   1.000
_cell.angle_alpha   90.00
_cell.angle_beta   90.00
_cell.angle_gamma   90.00
#
_symmetry.space_group_name_H-M   'P 1'
#
loop_
_entity.id
_entity.type
_entity.pdbx_description
1 polymer ?
#
loop_
_entity_poly.entity_id
_entity_poly.type
_entity_poly.pdbx_seq_one_letter_code
_entity_poly.pdbx_strand_id
1 'polypeptide(L)'
;EEGIEEEEEIWDSSFPKPSSEQIACLKMYFGHSSFKPVQWKVISSVLQERRDNLVVMATGYGKSLCFQFPPVCTGGTGVVISPLISLMEDQVLQLKMSGVPA
;
A
#
# COMPACT_ATOMS: atom_id res chain seq x y z
N GLU A 1 -6.80 2.14 -30.90
CA GLU A 1 -6.51 1.05 -29.95
C GLU A 1 -5.02 1.08 -29.67
N GLU A 2 -4.60 1.92 -28.72
CA GLU A 2 -3.25 1.83 -28.17
C GLU A 2 -3.37 0.97 -26.92
N GLY A 3 -3.05 -0.30 -27.08
CA GLY A 3 -2.90 -1.23 -25.97
C GLY A 3 -1.76 -0.74 -25.11
N ILE A 4 -2.08 -0.32 -23.88
CA ILE A 4 -1.07 -0.11 -22.85
C ILE A 4 -0.50 -1.50 -22.58
N GLU A 5 0.73 -1.74 -23.05
CA GLU A 5 1.52 -2.89 -22.67
C GLU A 5 1.66 -2.83 -21.13
N GLU A 6 0.96 -3.72 -20.43
CA GLU A 6 1.18 -3.93 -19.00
C GLU A 6 2.62 -4.44 -18.85
N GLU A 7 3.55 -3.54 -18.52
CA GLU A 7 4.91 -3.93 -18.11
C GLU A 7 4.75 -4.96 -16.98
N GLU A 8 5.11 -6.21 -17.25
CA GLU A 8 5.20 -7.25 -16.23
C GLU A 8 6.20 -6.78 -15.17
N GLU A 9 5.71 -6.22 -14.06
CA GLU A 9 6.56 -5.83 -12.95
C GLU A 9 7.28 -7.09 -12.42
N ILE A 10 8.56 -7.20 -12.73
CA ILE A 10 9.38 -8.35 -12.38
C ILE A 10 9.47 -8.43 -10.85
N TRP A 11 8.95 -9.52 -10.29
CA TRP A 11 9.18 -9.85 -8.89
C TRP A 11 10.66 -10.23 -8.71
N ASP A 12 11.46 -9.28 -8.22
CA ASP A 12 12.85 -9.57 -7.86
C ASP A 12 12.86 -10.57 -6.69
N SER A 13 13.45 -11.74 -6.98
CA SER A 13 13.47 -12.91 -6.09
C SER A 13 14.27 -12.68 -4.81
N SER A 14 15.02 -11.56 -4.73
CA SER A 14 15.75 -11.15 -3.53
C SER A 14 14.86 -10.51 -2.47
N PHE A 15 13.63 -10.08 -2.80
CA PHE A 15 12.73 -9.49 -1.82
C PHE A 15 11.98 -10.56 -1.02
N PRO A 16 11.83 -10.36 0.31
CA PRO A 16 11.03 -11.25 1.15
C PRO A 16 9.61 -11.28 0.59
N LYS A 17 8.92 -12.42 0.64
CA LYS A 17 7.51 -12.51 0.25
C LYS A 17 6.61 -12.07 1.41
N PRO A 18 5.40 -11.52 1.12
CA PRO A 18 4.42 -11.24 2.15
C PRO A 18 4.01 -12.53 2.87
N SER A 19 3.85 -12.45 4.19
CA SER A 19 3.33 -13.54 5.01
C SER A 19 1.85 -13.79 4.73
N SER A 20 1.34 -14.95 5.13
CA SER A 20 -0.10 -15.27 5.07
C SER A 20 -0.95 -14.27 5.84
N GLU A 21 -0.46 -13.78 6.99
CA GLU A 21 -1.12 -12.75 7.81
C GLU A 21 -1.21 -11.41 7.08
N GLN A 22 -0.14 -11.01 6.38
CA GLN A 22 -0.12 -9.77 5.60
C GLN A 22 -1.08 -9.84 4.41
N ILE A 23 -1.16 -10.99 3.74
CA ILE A 23 -2.12 -11.22 2.65
C ILE A 23 -3.56 -11.23 3.20
N ALA A 24 -3.80 -11.84 4.37
CA ALA A 24 -5.11 -11.84 5.01
C ALA A 24 -5.55 -10.41 5.40
N CYS A 25 -4.64 -9.62 5.98
CA CYS A 25 -4.89 -8.20 6.29
C CYS A 25 -5.20 -7.39 5.02
N LEU A 26 -4.43 -7.61 3.95
CA LEU A 26 -4.66 -6.95 2.65
C LEU A 26 -6.05 -7.25 2.12
N LYS A 27 -6.45 -8.53 2.14
CA LYS A 27 -7.76 -8.96 1.66
C LYS A 27 -8.88 -8.42 2.54
N MET A 28 -8.71 -8.42 3.86
CA MET A 28 -9.73 -8.00 4.82
C MET A 28 -10.03 -6.51 4.74
N TYR A 29 -9.00 -5.65 4.71
CA TYR A 29 -9.18 -4.19 4.80
C TYR A 29 -9.09 -3.47 3.45
N PHE A 30 -8.42 -4.04 2.46
CA PHE A 30 -8.19 -3.38 1.17
C PHE A 30 -8.79 -4.15 -0.02
N GLY A 31 -9.35 -5.35 0.21
CA GLY A 31 -10.04 -6.12 -0.81
C GLY A 31 -9.15 -6.73 -1.90
N HIS A 32 -7.83 -6.69 -1.75
CA HIS A 32 -6.88 -7.23 -2.73
C HIS A 32 -6.35 -8.62 -2.34
N SER A 33 -6.12 -9.47 -3.34
CA SER A 33 -5.59 -10.84 -3.15
C SER A 33 -4.07 -10.92 -3.14
N SER A 34 -3.38 -9.93 -3.71
CA SER A 34 -1.93 -9.83 -3.78
C SER A 34 -1.47 -8.38 -3.85
N PHE A 35 -0.23 -8.12 -3.43
CA PHE A 35 0.44 -6.84 -3.64
C PHE A 35 1.03 -6.77 -5.06
N LYS A 36 1.08 -5.56 -5.63
CA LYS A 36 2.00 -5.32 -6.75
C LYS A 36 3.46 -5.40 -6.24
N PRO A 37 4.40 -5.92 -7.04
CA PRO A 37 5.82 -6.01 -6.65
C PRO A 37 6.39 -4.70 -6.10
N VAL A 38 6.12 -3.57 -6.77
CA VAL A 38 6.60 -2.25 -6.31
C VAL A 38 5.98 -1.80 -4.99
N GLN A 39 4.71 -2.14 -4.73
CA GLN A 39 4.04 -1.82 -3.47
C GLN A 39 4.67 -2.60 -2.33
N TRP A 40 4.85 -3.90 -2.53
CA TRP A 40 5.42 -4.78 -1.51
C TRP A 40 6.86 -4.39 -1.17
N LYS A 41 7.67 -4.02 -2.17
CA LYS A 41 9.03 -3.52 -1.95
C LYS A 41 9.08 -2.32 -1.00
N VAL A 42 8.15 -1.37 -1.13
CA VAL A 42 8.06 -0.23 -0.22
C VAL A 42 7.58 -0.66 1.17
N ILE A 43 6.52 -1.47 1.22
CA ILE A 43 5.91 -1.93 2.48
C ILE A 43 6.90 -2.76 3.31
N SER A 44 7.64 -3.68 2.67
CA SER A 44 8.65 -4.50 3.35
C SER A 44 9.82 -3.66 3.87
N SER A 45 10.30 -2.69 3.08
CA SER A 45 11.31 -1.71 3.50
C SER A 45 10.87 -0.94 4.75
N VAL A 46 9.61 -0.53 4.84
CA VAL A 46 9.06 0.16 6.02
C VAL A 46 8.90 -0.78 7.21
N LEU A 47 8.32 -1.97 7.02
CA LEU A 47 7.95 -2.87 8.12
C LEU A 47 9.15 -3.64 8.69
N GLN A 48 10.01 -4.16 7.82
CA GLN A 48 11.09 -5.08 8.18
C GLN A 48 12.40 -4.34 8.37
N GLU A 49 12.76 -3.47 7.42
CA GLU A 49 14.06 -2.79 7.41
C GLU A 49 14.03 -1.46 8.15
N ARG A 50 12.83 -0.92 8.44
CA ARG A 50 12.62 0.37 9.13
C ARG A 50 13.35 1.53 8.44
N ARG A 51 13.35 1.53 7.10
CA ARG A 51 14.02 2.57 6.30
C ARG A 51 13.06 3.66 5.83
N ASP A 52 13.62 4.84 5.61
CA ASP A 52 12.95 5.94 4.92
C ASP A 52 12.88 5.65 3.42
N ASN A 53 11.76 5.99 2.80
CA ASN A 53 11.50 5.69 1.40
C ASN A 53 11.01 6.94 0.65
N LEU A 54 11.66 7.25 -0.48
CA LEU A 54 11.13 8.17 -1.48
C LEU A 54 10.44 7.35 -2.58
N VAL A 55 9.12 7.52 -2.72
CA VAL A 55 8.31 6.70 -3.60
C VAL A 55 7.82 7.53 -4.79
N VAL A 56 8.28 7.17 -5.99
CA VAL A 56 7.83 7.77 -7.25
C VAL A 56 7.02 6.72 -8.00
N MET A 57 5.71 6.91 -8.07
CA MET A 57 4.80 6.01 -8.77
C MET A 57 3.73 6.81 -9.50
N ALA A 58 3.27 6.35 -10.66
CA ALA A 58 2.18 6.97 -11.39
C ALA A 58 0.85 6.93 -10.61
N THR A 59 -0.08 7.83 -10.94
CA THR A 59 -1.44 7.80 -10.37
C THR A 59 -2.12 6.46 -10.71
N GLY A 60 -2.90 5.92 -9.78
CA GLY A 60 -3.54 4.60 -9.93
C GLY A 60 -2.67 3.39 -9.56
N TYR A 61 -1.36 3.54 -9.36
CA TYR A 61 -0.48 2.43 -8.95
C TYR A 61 -0.60 2.04 -7.46
N GLY A 62 -1.52 2.65 -6.71
CA GLY A 62 -1.78 2.29 -5.31
C GLY A 62 -0.74 2.82 -4.32
N LYS A 63 -0.22 4.03 -4.54
CA LYS A 63 0.68 4.71 -3.60
C LYS A 63 0.14 4.79 -2.17
N SER A 64 -1.18 4.99 -2.03
CA SER A 64 -1.85 5.09 -0.73
C SER A 64 -1.68 3.82 0.11
N LEU A 65 -1.75 2.65 -0.54
CA LEU A 65 -1.57 1.37 0.14
C LEU A 65 -0.20 1.27 0.81
N CYS A 66 0.84 1.82 0.20
CA CYS A 66 2.21 1.75 0.71
C CYS A 66 2.38 2.40 2.09
N PHE A 67 1.59 3.43 2.42
CA PHE A 67 1.64 4.09 3.74
C PHE A 67 0.44 3.74 4.64
N GLN A 68 -0.69 3.30 4.09
CA GLN A 68 -1.86 2.89 4.87
C GLN A 68 -1.73 1.46 5.40
N PHE A 69 -1.17 0.53 4.62
CA PHE A 69 -1.08 -0.86 5.01
C PHE A 69 -0.20 -1.08 6.27
N PRO A 70 0.99 -0.47 6.41
CA PRO A 70 1.86 -0.71 7.56
C PRO A 70 1.21 -0.49 8.94
N PRO A 71 0.54 0.66 9.23
CA PRO A 71 -0.12 0.86 10.52
C PRO A 71 -1.31 -0.08 10.71
N VAL A 72 -2.09 -0.36 9.66
CA VAL A 72 -3.24 -1.29 9.75
C VAL A 72 -2.78 -2.71 10.09
N CYS A 73 -1.75 -3.20 9.41
CA CYS A 73 -1.22 -4.55 9.63
C CYS A 73 -0.52 -4.71 10.98
N THR A 74 0.08 -3.64 11.52
CA THR A 74 0.81 -3.68 12.80
C THR A 74 -0.04 -3.27 13.99
N GLY A 75 -1.28 -2.81 13.78
CA GLY A 75 -2.10 -2.19 14.82
C GLY A 75 -1.53 -0.88 15.35
N GLY A 76 -0.65 -0.23 14.59
CA GLY A 76 -0.01 1.04 14.94
C GLY A 76 -0.77 2.25 14.43
N THR A 77 -0.23 3.44 14.70
CA THR A 77 -0.78 4.72 14.20
C THR A 77 0.12 5.28 13.11
N GLY A 78 -0.45 5.51 11.92
CA GLY A 78 0.22 6.23 10.83
C GLY A 78 -0.22 7.69 10.80
N VAL A 79 0.72 8.61 10.61
CA VAL A 79 0.44 10.04 10.42
C VAL A 79 0.67 10.40 8.96
N VAL A 80 -0.37 10.87 8.28
CA VAL A 80 -0.30 11.26 6.87
C VAL A 80 -0.48 12.78 6.77
N ILE A 81 0.51 13.45 6.20
CA ILE A 81 0.47 14.89 5.94
C ILE A 81 0.05 15.09 4.48
N SER A 82 -1.09 15.74 4.26
CA SER A 82 -1.62 16.04 2.94
C SER A 82 -1.88 17.54 2.79
N PRO A 83 -1.57 18.15 1.63
CA PRO A 83 -1.80 19.57 1.40
C PRO A 83 -3.28 19.92 1.12
N LEU A 84 -4.12 18.94 0.78
CA LEU A 84 -5.50 19.18 0.31
C LEU A 84 -6.53 18.46 1.19
N ILE A 85 -7.52 19.22 1.68
CA ILE A 85 -8.61 18.71 2.52
C ILE A 85 -9.47 17.69 1.78
N SER A 86 -9.84 17.98 0.53
CA SER A 86 -10.62 17.04 -0.28
C SER A 86 -9.94 15.68 -0.42
N LEU A 87 -8.61 15.68 -0.62
CA LEU A 87 -7.84 14.44 -0.68
C LEU A 87 -7.83 13.70 0.66
N MET A 88 -7.77 14.43 1.78
CA MET A 88 -7.85 13.82 3.11
C MET A 88 -9.21 13.15 3.34
N GLU A 89 -10.30 13.85 3.00
CA GLU A 89 -11.68 13.36 3.16
C GLU A 89 -11.90 12.07 2.35
N ASP A 90 -11.44 12.03 1.09
CA ASP A 90 -11.55 10.84 0.25
C ASP A 90 -10.82 9.63 0.84
N GLN A 91 -9.60 9.81 1.34
CA GLN A 91 -8.82 8.71 1.94
C GLN A 91 -9.43 8.22 3.26
N VAL A 92 -9.90 9.14 4.12
CA VAL A 92 -10.55 8.80 5.39
C VAL A 92 -11.87 8.06 5.15
N LEU A 93 -12.66 8.50 4.17
CA LEU A 93 -13.92 7.84 3.80
C LEU A 93 -13.68 6.40 3.37
N GLN A 94 -12.69 6.16 2.50
CA GLN A 94 -12.32 4.82 2.04
C GLN A 94 -11.91 3.91 3.20
N LEU A 95 -11.07 4.40 4.11
CA LEU A 95 -10.62 3.63 5.28
C LEU A 95 -11.79 3.29 6.22
N LYS A 96 -12.69 4.25 6.48
CA LYS A 96 -13.90 4.02 7.28
C LYS A 96 -14.82 2.98 6.66
N MET A 97 -15.01 3.01 5.35
CA MET A 97 -15.79 2.00 4.62
C MET A 97 -15.17 0.60 4.73
N SER A 98 -13.84 0.52 4.81
CA SER A 98 -13.09 -0.71 5.06
C SER A 98 -13.06 -1.14 6.53
N GLY A 99 -13.71 -0.42 7.44
CA GLY A 99 -13.68 -0.72 8.88
C GLY A 99 -12.37 -0.37 9.58
N VAL A 100 -11.52 0.46 8.95
CA VAL A 100 -10.30 1.00 9.55
C VAL A 100 -10.59 2.34 10.22
N PRO A 101 -10.30 2.53 11.52
CA PRO A 101 -10.40 3.83 12.18
C PRO A 101 -9.39 4.82 11.59
N ALA A 102 -9.89 5.95 11.08
CA ALA A 102 -9.11 7.03 10.47
C ALA A 102 -9.80 8.39 10.65
#